data_AF-A0A2V6N2W6-F1
#
_entry.id   AF-A0A2V6N2W6-F1
#
_cell.length_a   1.000
_cell.length_b   1.000
_cell.length_c   1.000
_cell.angle_alpha   90.00
_cell.angle_beta   90.00
_cell.angle_gamma   90.00
#
_symmetry.space_group_name_H-M   'P 1'
#
loop_
_entity.id
_entity.type
_entity.pdbx_description
1 polymer ?
#
loop_
_entity_poly.entity_id
_entity_poly.type
_entity_poly.pdbx_seq_one_letter_code
_entity_poly.pdbx_strand_id
1 'polypeptide(L)'
;MIALSLCITLGSVTAAQIIEEIRRLDPKEQLGVIRFAYQLDAERKLTGNELSSLAARMTETDDPAEAATIREAIVRGFYGQQQKE
;
A
#
# COMPACT_ATOMS: atom_id res chain seq x y z
N MET A 1 13.50 18.46 12.30
CA MET A 1 14.38 17.43 11.68
C MET A 1 15.41 16.81 12.64
N ILE A 2 15.81 17.44 13.75
CA ILE A 2 16.80 16.82 14.69
C ILE A 2 16.14 15.84 15.69
N ALA A 3 14.86 16.03 16.05
CA ALA A 3 14.18 15.16 17.02
C ALA A 3 13.86 13.73 16.50
N LEU A 4 13.70 13.55 15.19
CA LEU A 4 13.38 12.24 14.60
C LEU A 4 14.61 11.31 14.56
N SER A 5 15.82 11.88 14.50
CA SER A 5 17.07 11.13 14.40
C SER A 5 17.49 10.48 15.73
N LEU A 6 16.92 10.89 16.87
CA LEU A 6 17.32 10.41 18.20
C LEU A 6 16.46 9.23 18.69
N CYS A 7 15.26 9.02 18.15
CA CYS A 7 14.40 7.89 18.52
C CYS A 7 14.73 6.60 17.75
N ILE A 8 15.33 6.70 16.57
CA ILE A 8 15.67 5.53 15.73
C ILE A 8 16.80 4.70 16.36
N THR A 9 17.60 5.26 17.27
CA THR A 9 18.79 4.59 17.82
C THR A 9 18.55 3.72 19.07
N LEU A 10 17.39 3.78 19.76
CA LEU A 10 17.24 3.16 21.10
C LEU A 10 15.88 2.51 21.47
N GLY A 11 14.92 2.35 20.55
CA GLY A 11 13.66 1.67 20.88
C GLY A 11 12.92 1.15 19.66
N SER A 12 12.24 0.00 19.79
CA SER A 12 11.41 -0.56 18.73
C SER A 12 10.32 0.44 18.35
N VAL A 13 10.39 1.00 17.15
CA VAL A 13 9.34 1.86 16.61
C VAL A 13 8.09 1.01 16.38
N THR A 14 6.98 1.40 16.99
CA THR A 14 5.69 0.71 16.83
C THR A 14 4.93 1.22 15.60
N ALA A 15 4.04 0.39 15.04
CA ALA A 15 3.18 0.80 13.93
C ALA A 15 2.33 2.04 14.26
N ALA A 16 1.84 2.15 15.51
CA ALA A 16 1.08 3.32 15.96
C ALA A 16 1.90 4.61 15.92
N GLN A 17 3.18 4.55 16.31
CA GLN A 17 4.09 5.70 16.24
C GLN A 17 4.38 6.09 14.79
N ILE A 18 4.56 5.13 13.88
CA ILE A 18 4.75 5.41 12.45
C ILE A 18 3.53 6.13 11.87
N ILE A 19 2.32 5.68 12.21
CA ILE A 19 1.07 6.31 11.73
C ILE A 19 0.95 7.75 12.24
N GLU A 20 1.28 8.00 13.52
CA GLU A 20 1.24 9.35 14.09
C GLU A 20 2.25 10.28 13.41
N GLU A 21 3.44 9.79 13.06
CA GLU A 21 4.41 10.60 12.33
C GLU A 21 3.96 10.87 10.89
N ILE A 22 3.35 9.90 10.19
CA ILE A 22 2.78 10.10 8.84
C ILE A 22 1.67 11.17 8.87
N ARG A 23 0.81 11.16 9.90
CA ARG A 23 -0.26 12.17 10.05
C ARG A 23 0.26 13.59 10.20
N ARG A 24 1.48 13.76 10.73
CA ARG A 24 2.12 15.06 10.97
C ARG A 24 2.88 15.60 9.76
N LEU A 25 3.12 14.77 8.75
CA LEU A 25 3.77 15.18 7.50
C LEU A 25 2.93 16.21 6.76
N ASP A 26 3.58 17.06 5.96
CA ASP A 26 2.87 17.95 5.06
C ASP A 26 2.18 17.15 3.92
N PRO A 27 1.17 17.71 3.24
CA PRO A 27 0.41 16.98 2.23
C PRO A 27 1.25 16.39 1.08
N LYS A 28 2.37 17.03 0.71
CA LYS A 28 3.26 16.54 -0.36
C LYS A 28 4.06 15.34 0.12
N GLU A 29 4.53 15.36 1.36
CA GLU A 29 5.21 14.23 1.99
C GLU A 29 4.26 13.04 2.23
N GLN A 30 3.02 13.30 2.66
CA GLN A 30 1.99 12.25 2.79
C GLN A 30 1.72 11.57 1.44
N LEU A 31 1.62 12.33 0.35
CA LEU A 31 1.51 11.78 -1.00
C LEU A 31 2.73 10.94 -1.40
N GLY A 32 3.93 11.29 -0.90
CA GLY A 32 5.13 10.47 -1.05
C GLY A 32 5.00 9.11 -0.38
N VAL A 33 4.52 9.06 0.87
CA VAL A 33 4.30 7.81 1.62
C VAL A 33 3.26 6.93 0.94
N ILE A 34 2.15 7.52 0.46
CA ILE A 34 1.11 6.79 -0.28
C ILE A 34 1.69 6.15 -1.55
N ARG A 35 2.45 6.92 -2.34
CA ARG A 35 3.10 6.41 -3.56
C ARG A 35 4.10 5.29 -3.26
N PHE A 36 4.88 5.44 -2.20
CA PHE A 36 5.82 4.40 -1.77
C PHE A 36 5.10 3.11 -1.36
N ALA A 37 4.00 3.21 -0.59
CA ALA A 37 3.20 2.04 -0.23
C ALA A 37 2.64 1.33 -1.47
N TYR A 38 2.18 2.10 -2.47
CA TYR A 38 1.75 1.57 -3.76
C TYR A 38 2.88 0.88 -4.55
N GLN A 39 4.09 1.43 -4.50
CA GLN A 39 5.26 0.85 -5.16
C GLN A 39 5.70 -0.45 -4.47
N LEU A 40 5.77 -0.46 -3.13
CA LEU A 40 6.10 -1.63 -2.34
C LEU A 40 5.08 -2.76 -2.54
N ASP A 41 3.79 -2.42 -2.58
CA ASP A 41 2.71 -3.35 -2.91
C ASP A 41 2.86 -3.91 -4.33
N ALA A 42 3.30 -3.09 -5.28
CA ALA A 42 3.52 -3.53 -6.66
C ALA A 42 4.77 -4.40 -6.87
N GLU A 43 5.82 -4.20 -6.06
CA GLU A 43 7.00 -5.07 -6.06
C GLU A 43 6.65 -6.49 -5.57
N ARG A 44 5.62 -6.60 -4.73
CA ARG A 44 5.09 -7.88 -4.28
C ARG A 44 4.16 -8.47 -5.35
N LYS A 45 4.64 -9.50 -6.05
CA LYS A 45 3.76 -10.34 -6.88
C LYS A 45 2.78 -11.10 -5.99
N LEU A 46 1.49 -11.03 -6.32
CA LEU A 46 0.48 -11.85 -5.65
C LEU A 46 0.71 -13.33 -5.96
N THR A 47 0.54 -14.18 -4.95
CA THR A 47 0.56 -15.63 -5.15
C THR A 47 -0.75 -16.10 -5.83
N GLY A 48 -0.73 -17.28 -6.46
CA GLY A 48 -1.93 -17.84 -7.11
C GLY A 48 -3.15 -17.99 -6.18
N ASN A 49 -2.91 -18.26 -4.89
CA ASN A 49 -3.98 -18.35 -3.89
C ASN A 49 -4.59 -16.97 -3.57
N GLU A 50 -3.77 -15.92 -3.47
CA GLU A 50 -4.25 -14.56 -3.24
C GLU A 50 -5.05 -14.04 -4.44
N LEU A 51 -4.60 -14.35 -5.66
CA LEU A 51 -5.33 -14.03 -6.89
C LEU A 51 -6.69 -14.76 -6.95
N SER A 52 -6.71 -16.04 -6.57
CA SER A 52 -7.95 -16.83 -6.53
C SER A 52 -8.94 -16.28 -5.50
N SER A 53 -8.44 -15.82 -4.34
CA SER A 53 -9.25 -15.18 -3.31
C SER A 53 -9.84 -13.84 -3.79
N LEU A 54 -9.05 -13.03 -4.49
CA LEU A 54 -9.54 -11.78 -5.09
C LEU A 54 -10.59 -12.04 -6.18
N ALA A 55 -10.40 -13.06 -7.00
CA ALA A 55 -11.37 -13.44 -8.03
C ALA A 55 -12.72 -13.86 -7.42
N ALA A 56 -12.70 -14.64 -6.33
CA ALA A 56 -13.91 -15.02 -5.59
C ALA A 56 -14.62 -13.80 -5.00
N ARG A 57 -13.88 -12.88 -4.36
CA ARG A 57 -14.46 -11.64 -3.83
C ARG A 57 -15.08 -10.75 -4.92
N MET A 58 -14.50 -10.74 -6.12
CA MET A 58 -15.05 -9.98 -7.25
C MET A 58 -16.42 -10.51 -7.71
N THR A 59 -16.67 -11.81 -7.55
CA THR A 59 -17.99 -12.41 -7.84
C THR A 59 -19.01 -12.26 -6.71
N GLU A 60 -18.55 -11.99 -5.49
CA GLU A 60 -19.39 -11.84 -4.30
C GLU A 60 -19.75 -10.37 -3.98
N THR A 61 -19.06 -9.42 -4.59
CA THR A 61 -19.22 -7.99 -4.37
C THR A 61 -20.29 -7.39 -5.28
N ASP A 62 -21.30 -6.74 -4.69
CA ASP A 62 -22.27 -5.90 -5.40
C ASP A 62 -21.90 -4.40 -5.39
N ASP A 63 -20.87 -4.00 -4.61
CA ASP A 63 -20.39 -2.63 -4.56
C ASP A 63 -19.45 -2.32 -5.75
N PRO A 64 -19.83 -1.41 -6.66
CA PRO A 64 -18.99 -1.05 -7.80
C PRO A 64 -17.64 -0.43 -7.41
N ALA A 65 -17.54 0.23 -6.25
CA ALA A 65 -16.28 0.81 -5.78
C ALA A 65 -15.31 -0.27 -5.25
N GLU A 66 -15.84 -1.26 -4.53
CA GLU A 66 -15.06 -2.42 -4.10
C GLU A 66 -14.63 -3.28 -5.30
N ALA A 67 -15.53 -3.49 -6.27
CA ALA A 67 -15.22 -4.23 -7.49
C ALA A 67 -14.10 -3.56 -8.32
N ALA A 68 -14.07 -2.23 -8.37
CA ALA A 68 -12.98 -1.48 -9.01
C ALA A 68 -11.63 -1.70 -8.30
N THR A 69 -11.65 -1.68 -6.96
CA THR A 69 -10.45 -1.90 -6.13
C THR A 69 -9.90 -3.32 -6.29
N ILE A 70 -10.78 -4.34 -6.28
CA ILE A 70 -10.40 -5.74 -6.48
C ILE A 70 -9.81 -5.94 -7.88
N ARG A 71 -10.42 -5.33 -8.91
CA ARG A 71 -9.92 -5.40 -10.28
C ARG A 71 -8.52 -4.79 -10.42
N GLU A 72 -8.28 -3.63 -9.80
CA GLU A 72 -6.96 -3.00 -9.81
C GLU A 72 -5.91 -3.89 -9.14
N ALA A 73 -6.25 -4.51 -8.01
CA ALA A 73 -5.36 -5.44 -7.30
C ALA A 73 -5.00 -6.68 -8.16
N ILE A 74 -5.99 -7.27 -8.85
CA ILE A 74 -5.75 -8.41 -9.75
C ILE A 74 -4.84 -8.01 -10.91
N VAL A 75 -5.13 -6.87 -11.58
CA VAL A 75 -4.32 -6.38 -12.72
C VAL A 75 -2.87 -6.12 -12.29
N ARG A 76 -2.68 -5.48 -11.13
CA ARG A 76 -1.35 -5.21 -10.60
C ARG A 76 -0.61 -6.49 -10.20
N GLY A 77 -1.30 -7.46 -9.60
CA GLY A 77 -0.72 -8.74 -9.22
C GLY A 77 -0.30 -9.60 -10.42
N PHE A 78 -1.00 -9.52 -11.54
CA PHE A 78 -0.68 -10.26 -12.77
C PHE A 78 0.38 -9.59 -13.64
N TYR A 79 0.31 -8.27 -13.81
CA TYR A 79 1.14 -7.54 -14.79
C TYR A 79 2.24 -6.67 -14.16
N GLY A 80 2.24 -6.45 -12.85
CA GLY A 80 3.06 -5.42 -12.19
C GLY A 80 2.55 -4.01 -12.49
N GLN A 81 3.19 -2.96 -11.97
CA GLN A 81 2.87 -1.60 -12.40
C GLN A 81 3.28 -1.45 -13.87
N GLN A 82 2.37 -1.00 -14.74
CA GLN A 82 2.76 -0.53 -16.06
C GLN A 82 3.75 0.63 -15.88
N GLN A 83 5.03 0.36 -16.11
CA GLN A 83 6.01 1.42 -16.33
C GLN A 83 5.59 2.11 -17.64
N LYS A 84 5.06 3.33 -17.52
CA LYS A 84 4.98 4.22 -18.66
C LYS A 84 6.41 4.73 -18.90
N GLU A 85 7.02 4.25 -19.98
CA GLU A 85 8.22 4.83 -20.60
C GLU A 85 7.92 6.24 -21.17
#